data_AF-A0A3M2LEY2-F1
#
_entry.id   AF-A0A3M2LEY2-F1
#
_cell.length_a   1.000
_cell.length_b   1.000
_cell.length_c   1.000
_cell.angle_alpha   90.00
_cell.angle_beta   90.00
_cell.angle_gamma   90.00
#
_symmetry.space_group_name_H-M   'P 1'
#
loop_
_entity.id
_entity.type
_entity.pdbx_description
1 polymer ?
#
loop_
_entity_poly.entity_id
_entity_poly.type
_entity_poly.pdbx_seq_one_letter_code
_entity_poly.pdbx_strand_id
1 'polypeptide(L)'
;MAGYTESTEHPVISSLPLSHLSIEVGHFALKDIARDPRGIRAQLTHIAPLVAAFTESARLRFGRGARISTCYLIDDYFQPELPPADIVPKLLAAAADTGVRIDYLARESGCASATRFAGGEPIGEPVPIAEMVAARIVPDPAPPATGGRAPTAESGWLCNGRRSSEHDPAQAMTDRRYRPPEEFGRREHTIFLDVELWSHPNGPGRDKRWSCAFLAAVWHLLRLGMLRDHGAPVLDPLVWVPDDPAEPWPDEWSDLPAVIRLNPAAQPFAAYQTLSMLPKRYIGIEHAVRVILEHLDLDEDVVARTVADGVADGVTVPDLVSERLSHLLLDGS
;
A
#
# COMPACT_ATOMS: atom_id res chain seq x y z
N MET A 1 44.15 13.89 -4.37
CA MET A 1 43.13 14.43 -5.30
C MET A 1 41.91 14.75 -4.47
N ALA A 2 41.61 16.03 -4.26
CA ALA A 2 40.38 16.45 -3.60
C ALA A 2 39.27 16.36 -4.66
N GLY A 3 38.30 15.48 -4.44
CA GLY A 3 37.13 15.36 -5.31
C GLY A 3 36.33 16.64 -5.26
N TYR A 4 35.99 17.16 -6.44
CA TYR A 4 34.97 18.19 -6.59
C TYR A 4 33.62 17.55 -6.28
N THR A 5 32.89 18.08 -5.30
CA THR A 5 31.47 17.76 -5.07
C THR A 5 30.68 19.06 -5.22
N GLU A 6 29.66 19.03 -6.07
CA GLU A 6 28.79 20.18 -6.31
C GLU A 6 27.76 20.23 -5.17
N SER A 7 27.64 21.35 -4.45
CA SER A 7 26.76 21.49 -3.28
C SER A 7 25.26 21.29 -3.58
N THR A 8 24.88 21.14 -4.85
CA THR A 8 23.51 20.88 -5.34
C THR A 8 23.22 19.41 -5.60
N GLU A 9 24.17 18.51 -5.37
CA GLU A 9 24.07 17.09 -5.76
C GLU A 9 23.31 16.21 -4.74
N HIS A 10 22.92 16.75 -3.58
CA HIS A 10 22.04 16.07 -2.63
C HIS A 10 20.62 16.65 -2.74
N PRO A 11 19.67 15.95 -3.39
CA PRO A 11 18.27 16.37 -3.35
C PRO A 11 17.82 16.47 -1.89
N VAL A 12 17.29 17.62 -1.49
CA VAL A 12 16.78 17.81 -0.13
C VAL A 12 15.51 16.97 0.01
N ILE A 13 15.63 15.84 0.70
CA ILE A 13 14.48 15.00 1.02
C ILE A 13 13.68 15.67 2.12
N SER A 14 12.44 16.01 1.79
CA SER A 14 11.49 16.57 2.73
C SER A 14 11.19 15.56 3.85
N SER A 15 11.32 16.02 5.10
CA SER A 15 10.86 15.26 6.27
C SER A 15 9.34 15.17 6.27
N LEU A 16 8.81 14.01 6.64
CA LEU A 16 7.38 13.79 6.83
C LEU A 16 7.07 13.64 8.32
N PRO A 17 5.98 14.23 8.83
CA PRO A 17 5.50 13.90 10.16
C PRO A 17 5.00 12.44 10.14
N LEU A 18 5.41 11.66 11.14
CA LEU A 18 5.09 10.23 11.25
C LEU A 18 4.30 9.92 12.52
N SER A 19 3.28 9.09 12.40
CA SER A 19 2.66 8.39 13.51
C SER A 19 3.52 7.20 13.95
N HIS A 20 3.33 6.74 15.18
CA HIS A 20 3.93 5.48 15.65
C HIS A 20 3.25 4.29 14.99
N LEU A 21 1.93 4.37 14.79
CA LEU A 21 1.13 3.33 14.19
C LEU A 21 0.03 3.93 13.31
N SER A 22 -0.08 3.46 12.08
CA SER A 22 -1.26 3.65 11.24
C SER A 22 -2.10 2.36 11.29
N ILE A 23 -3.40 2.45 11.53
CA ILE A 23 -4.33 1.32 11.59
C ILE A 23 -5.35 1.40 10.45
N GLU A 24 -5.39 0.42 9.57
CA GLU A 24 -6.42 0.29 8.54
C GLU A 24 -7.62 -0.50 9.09
N VAL A 25 -8.79 0.13 9.08
CA VAL A 25 -10.00 -0.33 9.78
C VAL A 25 -10.97 -1.05 8.85
N GLY A 26 -10.63 -2.28 8.49
CA GLY A 26 -11.47 -3.12 7.63
C GLY A 26 -11.27 -2.85 6.14
N HIS A 27 -11.91 -3.69 5.32
CA HIS A 27 -11.89 -3.56 3.87
C HIS A 27 -13.13 -4.24 3.27
N PHE A 28 -14.02 -3.43 2.71
CA PHE A 28 -15.32 -3.84 2.16
C PHE A 28 -15.37 -3.59 0.66
N ALA A 29 -16.01 -4.49 -0.09
CA ALA A 29 -16.34 -4.19 -1.48
C ALA A 29 -17.35 -3.04 -1.54
N LEU A 30 -17.21 -2.12 -2.52
CA LEU A 30 -18.10 -0.97 -2.63
C LEU A 30 -19.56 -1.35 -2.81
N LYS A 31 -19.82 -2.41 -3.57
CA LYS A 31 -21.17 -2.97 -3.72
C LYS A 31 -21.81 -3.38 -2.37
N ASP A 32 -21.02 -3.80 -1.40
CA ASP A 32 -21.51 -4.22 -0.08
C ASP A 32 -21.82 -2.98 0.77
N ILE A 33 -20.98 -1.92 0.69
CA ILE A 33 -21.29 -0.61 1.29
C ILE A 33 -22.59 -0.04 0.72
N ALA A 34 -22.78 -0.17 -0.59
CA ALA A 34 -23.97 0.34 -1.28
C ALA A 34 -25.26 -0.40 -0.89
N ARG A 35 -25.19 -1.74 -0.74
CA ARG A 35 -26.37 -2.62 -0.65
C ARG A 35 -26.66 -3.16 0.74
N ASP A 36 -25.64 -3.33 1.59
CA ASP A 36 -25.79 -3.91 2.92
C ASP A 36 -25.14 -3.08 4.05
N PRO A 37 -25.70 -1.89 4.37
CA PRO A 37 -25.23 -1.10 5.52
C PRO A 37 -25.32 -1.82 6.87
N ARG A 38 -26.11 -2.90 6.99
CA ARG A 38 -26.21 -3.69 8.22
C ARG A 38 -25.00 -4.61 8.37
N GLY A 39 -24.57 -5.27 7.29
CA GLY A 39 -23.34 -6.05 7.23
C GLY A 39 -22.11 -5.22 7.57
N ILE A 40 -22.00 -4.01 7.00
CA ILE A 40 -20.90 -3.08 7.32
C ILE A 40 -20.86 -2.74 8.81
N ARG A 41 -22.01 -2.37 9.41
CA ARG A 41 -22.08 -2.08 10.85
C ARG A 41 -21.73 -3.28 11.72
N ALA A 42 -22.16 -4.48 11.34
CA ALA A 42 -21.84 -5.70 12.09
C ALA A 42 -20.32 -5.94 12.12
N GLN A 43 -19.64 -5.78 10.98
CA GLN A 43 -18.18 -5.94 10.90
C GLN A 43 -17.46 -4.82 11.65
N LEU A 44 -17.89 -3.56 11.53
CA LEU A 44 -17.28 -2.44 12.26
C LEU A 44 -17.48 -2.56 13.78
N THR A 45 -18.61 -3.10 14.24
CA THR A 45 -18.85 -3.42 15.66
C THR A 45 -17.84 -4.43 16.18
N HIS A 46 -17.44 -5.41 15.35
CA HIS A 46 -16.40 -6.38 15.70
C HIS A 46 -14.99 -5.75 15.70
N ILE A 47 -14.73 -4.82 14.77
CA ILE A 47 -13.45 -4.13 14.63
C ILE A 47 -13.21 -3.10 15.76
N ALA A 48 -14.25 -2.39 16.21
CA ALA A 48 -14.14 -1.33 17.22
C ALA A 48 -13.33 -1.71 18.48
N PRO A 49 -13.63 -2.82 19.19
CA PRO A 49 -12.83 -3.21 20.37
C PRO A 49 -11.38 -3.59 20.01
N LEU A 50 -11.13 -4.09 18.80
CA LEU A 50 -9.78 -4.45 18.34
C LEU A 50 -8.96 -3.18 18.09
N VAL A 51 -9.54 -2.16 17.43
CA VAL A 51 -8.87 -0.85 17.24
C VAL A 51 -8.49 -0.23 18.58
N ALA A 52 -9.39 -0.28 19.57
CA ALA A 52 -9.09 0.18 20.92
C ALA A 52 -7.93 -0.61 21.56
N ALA A 53 -7.93 -1.94 21.44
CA ALA A 53 -6.86 -2.79 21.98
C ALA A 53 -5.49 -2.51 21.34
N PHE A 54 -5.43 -2.35 20.02
CA PHE A 54 -4.16 -2.02 19.33
C PHE A 54 -3.70 -0.59 19.62
N THR A 55 -4.63 0.35 19.82
CA THR A 55 -4.31 1.71 20.27
C THR A 55 -3.67 1.70 21.65
N GLU A 56 -4.24 0.95 22.61
CA GLU A 56 -3.66 0.80 23.95
C GLU A 56 -2.34 0.04 23.93
N SER A 57 -2.21 -1.01 23.11
CA SER A 57 -0.95 -1.72 22.92
C SER A 57 0.16 -0.80 22.40
N ALA A 58 -0.14 0.06 21.44
CA ALA A 58 0.79 1.07 20.94
C ALA A 58 1.17 2.08 22.03
N ARG A 59 0.23 2.53 22.87
CA ARG A 59 0.51 3.41 24.01
C ARG A 59 1.36 2.76 25.10
N LEU A 60 1.18 1.46 25.33
CA LEU A 60 2.04 0.70 26.26
C LEU A 60 3.46 0.56 25.72
N ARG A 61 3.60 0.35 24.40
CA ARG A 61 4.90 0.18 23.74
C ARG A 61 5.67 1.49 23.57
N PHE A 62 5.00 2.55 23.14
CA PHE A 62 5.62 3.82 22.74
C PHE A 62 5.34 4.98 23.73
N GLY A 63 4.61 4.71 24.82
CA GLY A 63 4.24 5.69 25.82
C GLY A 63 2.90 6.37 25.55
N ARG A 64 2.42 7.13 26.55
CA ARG A 64 1.09 7.78 26.52
C ARG A 64 0.91 8.78 25.37
N GLY A 65 2.01 9.33 24.85
CA GLY A 65 2.03 10.26 23.72
C GLY A 65 2.09 9.58 22.35
N ALA A 66 1.92 8.25 22.27
CA ALA A 66 1.94 7.52 21.01
C ALA A 66 0.95 8.12 20.01
N ARG A 67 1.49 8.58 18.89
CA ARG A 67 0.74 9.13 17.75
C ARG A 67 0.18 7.97 16.94
N ILE A 68 -1.14 7.84 16.90
CA ILE A 68 -1.83 6.75 16.23
C ILE A 68 -2.86 7.37 15.29
N SER A 69 -2.85 6.94 14.03
CA SER A 69 -3.83 7.35 13.02
C SER A 69 -4.63 6.14 12.55
N THR A 70 -5.90 6.34 12.21
CA THR A 70 -6.70 5.32 11.54
C THR A 70 -6.97 5.69 10.08
N CYS A 71 -7.05 4.70 9.20
CA CYS A 71 -7.35 4.93 7.80
C CYS A 71 -8.28 3.86 7.24
N TYR A 72 -8.91 4.18 6.12
CA TYR A 72 -9.68 3.23 5.33
C TYR A 72 -9.30 3.40 3.85
N LEU A 73 -8.92 2.31 3.18
CA LEU A 73 -8.66 2.29 1.75
C LEU A 73 -9.94 1.86 1.01
N ILE A 74 -10.42 2.71 0.11
CA ILE A 74 -11.61 2.47 -0.69
C ILE A 74 -11.22 1.97 -2.08
N ASP A 75 -11.77 0.83 -2.49
CA ASP A 75 -11.52 0.21 -3.80
C ASP A 75 -12.35 0.90 -4.90
N ASP A 76 -11.98 2.12 -5.24
CA ASP A 76 -12.51 2.86 -6.39
C ASP A 76 -11.83 2.47 -7.71
N TYR A 77 -10.67 1.81 -7.65
CA TYR A 77 -9.93 1.42 -8.85
C TYR A 77 -10.60 0.28 -9.61
N PHE A 78 -11.18 -0.70 -8.91
CA PHE A 78 -11.86 -1.82 -9.55
C PHE A 78 -13.37 -1.68 -9.64
N GLN A 79 -13.96 -0.68 -8.97
CA GLN A 79 -15.39 -0.37 -8.96
C GLN A 79 -15.66 1.14 -9.19
N PRO A 80 -15.10 1.76 -10.25
CA PRO A 80 -15.19 3.21 -10.47
C PRO A 80 -16.62 3.69 -10.76
N GLU A 81 -17.54 2.79 -11.12
CA GLU A 81 -18.92 3.09 -11.48
C GLU A 81 -19.83 3.45 -10.29
N LEU A 82 -19.39 3.22 -9.05
CA LEU A 82 -20.15 3.52 -7.84
C LEU A 82 -19.76 4.91 -7.30
N PRO A 83 -20.64 5.92 -7.32
CA PRO A 83 -20.27 7.31 -6.99
C PRO A 83 -19.80 7.48 -5.53
N PRO A 84 -18.80 8.36 -5.26
CA PRO A 84 -18.39 8.69 -3.90
C PRO A 84 -19.55 9.22 -3.06
N ALA A 85 -20.40 10.07 -3.64
CA ALA A 85 -21.60 10.61 -2.99
C ALA A 85 -22.56 9.55 -2.45
N ASP A 86 -22.60 8.36 -3.07
CA ASP A 86 -23.45 7.26 -2.64
C ASP A 86 -22.79 6.32 -1.63
N ILE A 87 -21.46 6.29 -1.61
CA ILE A 87 -20.67 5.29 -0.89
C ILE A 87 -20.09 5.88 0.41
N VAL A 88 -19.42 7.02 0.32
CA VAL A 88 -18.66 7.61 1.43
C VAL A 88 -19.59 7.93 2.61
N PRO A 89 -20.75 8.60 2.44
CA PRO A 89 -21.66 8.87 3.56
C PRO A 89 -22.11 7.59 4.29
N LYS A 90 -22.38 6.50 3.56
CA LYS A 90 -22.84 5.23 4.16
C LYS A 90 -21.73 4.59 5.00
N LEU A 91 -20.49 4.61 4.51
CA LEU A 91 -19.33 4.12 5.25
C LEU A 91 -19.09 4.95 6.52
N LEU A 92 -19.07 6.28 6.39
CA LEU A 92 -18.82 7.18 7.52
C LEU A 92 -19.93 7.11 8.58
N ALA A 93 -21.19 7.00 8.16
CA ALA A 93 -22.31 6.79 9.06
C ALA A 93 -22.18 5.46 9.83
N ALA A 94 -21.83 4.36 9.15
CA ALA A 94 -21.63 3.07 9.81
C ALA A 94 -20.44 3.09 10.80
N ALA A 95 -19.37 3.81 10.47
CA ALA A 95 -18.21 4.00 11.34
C ALA A 95 -18.58 4.82 12.58
N ALA A 96 -19.31 5.92 12.40
CA ALA A 96 -19.83 6.75 13.49
C ALA A 96 -20.78 5.96 14.42
N ASP A 97 -21.73 5.20 13.85
CA ASP A 97 -22.70 4.37 14.60
C ASP A 97 -22.02 3.33 15.51
N THR A 98 -20.81 2.90 15.15
CA THR A 98 -20.07 1.83 15.84
C THR A 98 -18.89 2.35 16.67
N GLY A 99 -18.62 3.65 16.63
CA GLY A 99 -17.49 4.28 17.31
C GLY A 99 -16.13 3.99 16.68
N VAL A 100 -16.09 3.41 15.47
CA VAL A 100 -14.84 3.26 14.70
C VAL A 100 -14.48 4.62 14.11
N ARG A 101 -13.37 5.18 14.56
CA ARG A 101 -12.83 6.42 13.97
C ARG A 101 -12.12 6.10 12.67
N ILE A 102 -12.38 6.89 11.63
CA ILE A 102 -11.59 6.94 10.39
C ILE A 102 -10.96 8.32 10.31
N ASP A 103 -9.67 8.44 10.56
CA ASP A 103 -8.97 9.73 10.45
C ASP A 103 -8.69 10.10 8.98
N TYR A 104 -8.40 9.08 8.15
CA TYR A 104 -8.07 9.24 6.74
C TYR A 104 -8.87 8.28 5.85
N LEU A 105 -9.42 8.79 4.75
CA LEU A 105 -10.00 8.00 3.67
C LEU A 105 -9.07 8.09 2.47
N ALA A 106 -8.58 6.95 2.00
CA ALA A 106 -7.69 6.89 0.84
C ALA A 106 -8.35 6.14 -0.31
N ARG A 107 -8.04 6.54 -1.55
CA ARG A 107 -8.50 5.90 -2.78
C ARG A 107 -7.48 4.89 -3.29
N GLU A 108 -7.94 3.70 -3.67
CA GLU A 108 -7.07 2.69 -4.29
C GLU A 108 -6.54 3.19 -5.63
N SER A 109 -7.33 3.93 -6.41
CA SER A 109 -6.84 4.57 -7.63
C SER A 109 -5.79 5.66 -7.34
N GLY A 110 -5.80 6.23 -6.13
CA GLY A 110 -4.76 7.10 -5.61
C GLY A 110 -3.40 6.41 -5.44
N CYS A 111 -3.37 5.08 -5.35
CA CYS A 111 -2.13 4.29 -5.39
C CYS A 111 -1.61 4.14 -6.82
N ALA A 112 -2.47 4.20 -7.83
CA ALA A 112 -2.05 4.21 -9.23
C ALA A 112 -1.48 5.57 -9.63
N SER A 113 -2.22 6.64 -9.31
CA SER A 113 -1.87 8.01 -9.66
C SER A 113 -2.49 9.00 -8.67
N ALA A 114 -1.73 10.01 -8.23
CA ALA A 114 -2.23 11.03 -7.31
C ALA A 114 -2.20 12.42 -7.93
N THR A 115 -3.37 13.04 -8.03
CA THR A 115 -3.49 14.47 -8.34
C THR A 115 -2.96 15.28 -7.17
N ARG A 116 -2.12 16.29 -7.47
CA ARG A 116 -1.66 17.27 -6.48
C ARG A 116 -2.67 18.40 -6.37
N PHE A 117 -2.79 18.97 -5.18
CA PHE A 117 -3.69 20.09 -4.94
C PHE A 117 -2.95 21.25 -4.28
N ALA A 118 -3.33 22.48 -4.62
CA ALA A 118 -2.88 23.69 -3.94
C ALA A 118 -4.08 24.61 -3.71
N GLY A 119 -4.36 24.94 -2.46
CA GLY A 119 -5.54 25.75 -2.11
C GLY A 119 -6.88 25.08 -2.45
N GLY A 120 -6.94 23.74 -2.45
CA GLY A 120 -8.14 22.97 -2.81
C GLY A 120 -8.29 22.69 -4.32
N GLU A 121 -7.46 23.31 -5.17
CA GLU A 121 -7.53 23.14 -6.62
C GLU A 121 -6.46 22.17 -7.14
N PRO A 122 -6.76 21.31 -8.12
CA PRO A 122 -5.78 20.41 -8.71
C PRO A 122 -4.70 21.18 -9.48
N ILE A 123 -3.44 20.77 -9.32
CA ILE A 123 -2.28 21.42 -9.93
C ILE A 123 -1.34 20.42 -10.59
N GLY A 124 -0.77 20.83 -11.73
CA GLY A 124 0.24 20.07 -12.45
C GLY A 124 -0.28 18.74 -13.00
N GLU A 125 0.65 17.91 -13.46
CA GLU A 125 0.35 16.54 -13.87
C GLU A 125 0.22 15.63 -12.63
N PRO A 126 -0.71 14.65 -12.64
CA PRO A 126 -0.78 13.65 -11.59
C PRO A 126 0.53 12.89 -11.45
N VAL A 127 0.92 12.59 -10.21
CA VAL A 127 2.11 11.79 -9.92
C VAL A 127 1.80 10.32 -10.23
N PRO A 128 2.53 9.66 -11.15
CA PRO A 128 2.23 8.28 -11.55
C PRO A 128 2.83 7.29 -10.54
N ILE A 129 2.27 7.26 -9.33
CA ILE A 129 2.81 6.54 -8.16
C ILE A 129 3.11 5.07 -8.47
N ALA A 130 2.17 4.34 -9.07
CA ALA A 130 2.38 2.93 -9.38
C ALA A 130 3.49 2.69 -10.41
N GLU A 131 3.64 3.58 -11.42
CA GLU A 131 4.77 3.51 -12.36
C GLU A 131 6.10 3.76 -11.65
N MET A 132 6.15 4.75 -10.76
CA MET A 132 7.36 5.06 -9.98
C MET A 132 7.80 3.87 -9.11
N VAL A 133 6.84 3.14 -8.54
CA VAL A 133 7.12 1.93 -7.75
C VAL A 133 7.51 0.77 -8.66
N ALA A 134 6.82 0.58 -9.78
CA ALA A 134 7.14 -0.50 -10.73
C ALA A 134 8.54 -0.37 -11.32
N ALA A 135 9.00 0.86 -11.57
CA ALA A 135 10.34 1.16 -12.05
C ALA A 135 11.46 0.81 -11.04
N ARG A 136 11.12 0.59 -9.77
CA ARG A 136 12.05 0.23 -8.69
C ARG A 136 12.04 -1.26 -8.35
N ILE A 137 11.25 -2.06 -9.07
CA ILE A 137 11.24 -3.51 -8.86
C ILE A 137 12.51 -4.09 -9.47
N VAL A 138 13.33 -4.67 -8.61
CA VAL A 138 14.49 -5.45 -9.00
C VAL A 138 14.04 -6.91 -9.10
N PRO A 139 13.99 -7.51 -10.31
CA PRO A 139 13.73 -8.94 -10.42
C PRO A 139 14.87 -9.70 -9.75
N ASP A 140 14.59 -10.85 -9.11
CA ASP A 140 15.64 -11.72 -8.56
C ASP A 140 16.17 -12.65 -9.68
N PRO A 141 17.35 -12.38 -10.29
CA PRO A 141 17.82 -13.17 -11.41
C PRO A 141 18.46 -14.45 -10.91
N ALA A 142 17.74 -15.57 -10.96
CA ALA A 142 18.31 -16.87 -10.62
C ALA A 142 19.42 -17.29 -11.59
N PRO A 143 20.66 -17.55 -11.16
CA PRO A 143 21.66 -18.18 -12.00
C PRO A 143 21.47 -19.71 -12.06
N PRO A 144 21.61 -20.35 -13.23
CA PRO A 144 21.67 -19.72 -14.55
C PRO A 144 20.28 -19.25 -14.99
N ALA A 145 20.18 -17.98 -15.41
CA ALA A 145 18.96 -17.47 -16.01
C ALA A 145 18.79 -18.19 -17.35
N THR A 146 17.78 -19.05 -17.46
CA THR A 146 17.53 -19.83 -18.68
C THR A 146 16.90 -18.97 -19.80
N GLY A 147 16.58 -17.70 -19.52
CA GLY A 147 15.89 -16.81 -20.44
C GLY A 147 14.45 -17.22 -20.76
N GLY A 148 13.89 -18.21 -20.05
CA GLY A 148 12.56 -18.77 -20.33
C GLY A 148 11.38 -17.84 -20.00
N ARG A 149 11.64 -16.72 -19.32
CA ARG A 149 10.64 -15.70 -18.94
C ARG A 149 11.11 -14.34 -19.44
N ALA A 150 10.19 -13.55 -19.99
CA ALA A 150 10.45 -12.13 -20.26
C ALA A 150 10.76 -11.39 -18.95
N PRO A 151 11.57 -10.32 -18.99
CA PRO A 151 11.84 -9.48 -17.81
C PRO A 151 10.55 -9.06 -17.08
N THR A 152 10.60 -8.88 -15.77
CA THR A 152 9.45 -8.42 -14.97
C THR A 152 8.89 -7.10 -15.51
N ALA A 153 9.76 -6.17 -15.92
CA ALA A 153 9.39 -4.89 -16.53
C ALA A 153 8.59 -5.01 -17.85
N GLU A 154 8.70 -6.14 -18.56
CA GLU A 154 7.95 -6.39 -19.80
C GLU A 154 6.71 -7.25 -19.54
N SER A 155 6.85 -8.28 -18.72
CA SER A 155 5.79 -9.27 -18.49
C SER A 155 4.70 -8.77 -17.55
N GLY A 156 5.03 -7.90 -16.59
CA GLY A 156 4.12 -7.56 -15.49
C GLY A 156 3.97 -8.66 -14.46
N TRP A 157 4.90 -9.62 -14.40
CA TRP A 157 4.89 -10.67 -13.39
C TRP A 157 6.21 -10.69 -12.60
N LEU A 158 6.11 -10.83 -11.29
CA LEU A 158 7.24 -11.03 -10.36
C LEU A 158 7.26 -12.47 -9.83
N CYS A 159 8.44 -13.04 -9.59
CA CYS A 159 8.59 -14.32 -8.89
C CYS A 159 9.65 -14.25 -7.80
N ASN A 160 9.45 -15.01 -6.73
CA ASN A 160 10.40 -15.12 -5.61
C ASN A 160 11.33 -16.34 -5.74
N GLY A 161 11.45 -16.93 -6.92
CA GLY A 161 12.03 -18.26 -7.02
C GLY A 161 12.17 -18.84 -8.42
N ARG A 162 12.51 -20.14 -8.45
CA ARG A 162 12.56 -20.98 -9.65
C ARG A 162 11.37 -21.91 -9.69
N ARG A 163 10.65 -21.92 -10.81
CA ARG A 163 9.51 -22.82 -11.05
C ARG A 163 9.95 -24.29 -11.16
N SER A 164 9.02 -25.20 -10.94
CA SER A 164 9.23 -26.64 -11.18
C SER A 164 9.61 -26.92 -12.64
N SER A 165 10.33 -28.02 -12.87
CA SER A 165 10.77 -28.41 -14.22
C SER A 165 9.66 -29.04 -15.08
N GLU A 166 8.40 -28.98 -14.66
CA GLU A 166 7.27 -29.64 -15.35
C GLU A 166 7.06 -29.09 -16.78
N HIS A 167 7.35 -27.80 -16.97
CA HIS A 167 7.19 -27.11 -18.25
C HIS A 167 8.53 -26.79 -18.95
N ASP A 168 9.66 -27.27 -18.42
CA ASP A 168 10.96 -27.10 -19.08
C ASP A 168 10.92 -27.80 -20.46
N PRO A 169 11.48 -27.24 -21.55
CA PRO A 169 11.45 -27.86 -22.87
C PRO A 169 12.14 -29.24 -22.87
N ALA A 170 11.63 -30.17 -23.68
CA ALA A 170 12.15 -31.53 -23.75
C ALA A 170 13.52 -31.57 -24.43
N GLN A 171 14.57 -31.91 -23.68
CA GLN A 171 15.87 -32.24 -24.26
C GLN A 171 16.00 -33.75 -24.40
N ALA A 172 16.31 -34.20 -25.62
CA ALA A 172 16.27 -35.62 -26.02
C ALA A 172 17.31 -36.53 -25.32
N MET A 173 18.31 -35.95 -24.65
CA MET A 173 19.48 -36.68 -24.11
C MET A 173 19.63 -36.61 -22.58
N THR A 174 18.65 -36.06 -21.86
CA THR A 174 18.77 -35.82 -20.41
C THR A 174 17.66 -36.52 -19.63
N ASP A 175 18.03 -37.30 -18.62
CA ASP A 175 17.10 -37.93 -17.68
C ASP A 175 16.30 -36.84 -16.94
N ARG A 176 15.00 -36.72 -17.25
CA ARG A 176 14.11 -35.67 -16.75
C ARG A 176 13.58 -36.04 -15.37
N ARG A 177 14.46 -35.96 -14.37
CA ARG A 177 14.00 -35.99 -12.98
C ARG A 177 13.22 -34.72 -12.68
N TYR A 178 12.03 -34.87 -12.10
CA TYR A 178 11.24 -33.74 -11.62
C TYR A 178 12.07 -32.91 -10.64
N ARG A 179 12.17 -31.61 -10.92
CA ARG A 179 12.72 -30.62 -10.00
C ARG A 179 11.54 -29.85 -9.40
N PRO A 180 11.35 -29.88 -8.07
CA PRO A 180 10.32 -29.08 -7.40
C PRO A 180 10.59 -27.59 -7.58
N PRO A 181 9.58 -26.73 -7.38
CA PRO A 181 9.82 -25.30 -7.31
C PRO A 181 10.76 -24.99 -6.13
N GLU A 182 11.48 -23.88 -6.24
CA GLU A 182 12.42 -23.38 -5.23
C GLU A 182 12.17 -21.90 -4.99
N GLU A 183 12.17 -21.50 -3.72
CA GLU A 183 12.13 -20.11 -3.29
C GLU A 183 13.56 -19.64 -3.01
N PHE A 184 13.90 -18.43 -3.45
CA PHE A 184 15.21 -17.83 -3.18
C PHE A 184 15.29 -17.36 -1.72
N GLY A 185 16.50 -17.42 -1.15
CA GLY A 185 16.70 -17.05 0.27
C GLY A 185 16.06 -18.00 1.29
N ARG A 186 15.58 -19.19 0.87
CA ARG A 186 14.88 -20.14 1.75
C ARG A 186 15.68 -20.58 2.99
N ARG A 187 14.96 -20.96 4.04
CA ARG A 187 15.51 -21.66 5.22
C ARG A 187 15.18 -23.17 5.17
N GLU A 188 13.98 -23.55 5.62
CA GLU A 188 13.61 -24.97 5.89
C GLU A 188 12.49 -25.52 4.97
N HIS A 189 11.81 -24.68 4.19
CA HIS A 189 10.78 -25.07 3.23
C HIS A 189 10.78 -24.09 2.04
N THR A 190 9.92 -24.33 1.05
CA THR A 190 9.77 -23.46 -0.12
C THR A 190 8.31 -23.11 -0.33
N ILE A 191 8.03 -21.82 -0.49
CA ILE A 191 6.78 -21.32 -1.04
C ILE A 191 7.12 -20.50 -2.29
N PHE A 192 6.79 -21.03 -3.46
CA PHE A 192 7.00 -20.36 -4.73
C PHE A 192 5.75 -19.58 -5.14
N LEU A 193 5.93 -18.30 -5.47
CA LEU A 193 4.88 -17.41 -5.95
C LEU A 193 5.26 -16.79 -7.30
N ASP A 194 4.24 -16.73 -8.16
CA ASP A 194 4.21 -15.83 -9.31
C ASP A 194 3.12 -14.80 -9.06
N VAL A 195 3.52 -13.53 -9.00
CA VAL A 195 2.67 -12.40 -8.65
C VAL A 195 2.48 -11.54 -9.89
N GLU A 196 1.23 -11.42 -10.34
CA GLU A 196 0.88 -10.44 -11.36
C GLU A 196 0.93 -9.03 -10.75
N LEU A 197 1.69 -8.14 -11.36
CA LEU A 197 1.85 -6.73 -10.99
C LEU A 197 0.94 -5.84 -11.83
N TRP A 198 0.85 -6.14 -13.12
CA TRP A 198 -0.07 -5.49 -14.05
C TRP A 198 -0.41 -6.42 -15.21
N SER A 199 -1.50 -6.08 -15.89
CA SER A 199 -1.93 -6.70 -17.13
C SER A 199 -2.20 -5.65 -18.21
N HIS A 200 -2.29 -6.13 -19.44
CA HIS A 200 -2.75 -5.35 -20.58
C HIS A 200 -4.05 -5.97 -21.11
N PRO A 201 -5.21 -5.69 -20.50
CA PRO A 201 -6.49 -6.30 -20.87
C PRO A 201 -6.86 -6.07 -22.34
N ASN A 202 -6.39 -4.97 -22.94
CA ASN A 202 -6.62 -4.60 -24.32
C ASN A 202 -5.45 -4.94 -25.27
N GLY A 203 -4.52 -5.78 -24.82
CA GLY A 203 -3.32 -6.19 -25.58
C GLY A 203 -2.07 -5.35 -25.29
N PRO A 204 -0.86 -5.85 -25.63
CA PRO A 204 0.40 -5.24 -25.25
C PRO A 204 0.51 -3.77 -25.66
N GLY A 205 0.95 -2.90 -24.74
CA GLY A 205 1.13 -1.46 -24.98
C GLY A 205 -0.16 -0.62 -24.92
N ARG A 206 -1.30 -1.21 -24.54
CA ARG A 206 -2.56 -0.50 -24.27
C ARG A 206 -2.94 -0.61 -22.80
N ASP A 207 -3.58 0.44 -22.27
CA ASP A 207 -4.16 0.59 -20.91
C ASP A 207 -3.63 -0.41 -19.89
N LYS A 208 -2.48 -0.08 -19.28
CA LYS A 208 -1.90 -0.89 -18.19
C LYS A 208 -2.89 -0.90 -17.02
N ARG A 209 -3.30 -2.09 -16.57
CA ARG A 209 -4.14 -2.28 -15.39
C ARG A 209 -3.31 -2.90 -14.27
N TRP A 210 -3.15 -2.17 -13.18
CA TRP A 210 -2.43 -2.66 -12.00
C TRP A 210 -3.23 -3.73 -11.28
N SER A 211 -2.53 -4.69 -10.69
CA SER A 211 -3.15 -5.72 -9.85
C SER A 211 -3.45 -5.17 -8.45
N CYS A 212 -4.43 -5.76 -7.77
CA CYS A 212 -4.77 -5.41 -6.39
C CYS A 212 -3.57 -5.63 -5.45
N ALA A 213 -2.81 -6.72 -5.62
CA ALA A 213 -1.62 -6.98 -4.81
C ALA A 213 -0.54 -5.92 -5.01
N PHE A 214 -0.38 -5.40 -6.23
CA PHE A 214 0.56 -4.33 -6.50
C PHE A 214 0.11 -3.00 -5.90
N LEU A 215 -1.16 -2.62 -6.08
CA LEU A 215 -1.70 -1.40 -5.47
C LEU A 215 -1.71 -1.46 -3.93
N ALA A 216 -1.93 -2.64 -3.34
CA ALA A 216 -1.79 -2.86 -1.90
C ALA A 216 -0.33 -2.67 -1.42
N ALA A 217 0.66 -3.13 -2.19
CA ALA A 217 2.07 -2.86 -1.87
C ALA A 217 2.38 -1.35 -1.92
N VAL A 218 1.88 -0.66 -2.95
CA VAL A 218 1.98 0.80 -3.05
C VAL A 218 1.30 1.49 -1.85
N TRP A 219 0.09 1.03 -1.47
CA TRP A 219 -0.64 1.55 -0.32
C TRP A 219 0.17 1.49 0.97
N HIS A 220 0.87 0.39 1.23
CA HIS A 220 1.75 0.29 2.37
C HIS A 220 2.94 1.26 2.30
N LEU A 221 3.55 1.45 1.13
CA LEU A 221 4.63 2.44 0.96
C LEU A 221 4.14 3.87 1.22
N LEU A 222 2.91 4.19 0.81
CA LEU A 222 2.27 5.48 1.09
C LEU A 222 2.02 5.68 2.59
N ARG A 223 1.44 4.68 3.26
CA ARG A 223 1.22 4.70 4.72
C ARG A 223 2.50 4.71 5.54
N LEU A 224 3.61 4.22 4.99
CA LEU A 224 4.92 4.29 5.64
C LEU A 224 5.70 5.57 5.26
N GLY A 225 5.16 6.40 4.36
CA GLY A 225 5.82 7.61 3.91
C GLY A 225 7.12 7.36 3.15
N MET A 226 7.22 6.24 2.42
CA MET A 226 8.45 5.80 1.75
C MET A 226 8.63 6.36 0.34
N LEU A 227 7.60 6.99 -0.23
CA LEU A 227 7.64 7.47 -1.61
C LEU A 227 7.94 8.97 -1.69
N ARG A 228 8.85 9.34 -2.58
CA ARG A 228 9.18 10.72 -2.93
C ARG A 228 9.13 10.91 -4.44
N ASP A 229 8.62 12.06 -4.85
CA ASP A 229 8.78 12.58 -6.21
C ASP A 229 9.66 13.82 -6.13
N HIS A 230 10.84 13.77 -6.76
CA HIS A 230 11.85 14.83 -6.68
C HIS A 230 12.15 15.32 -5.25
N GLY A 231 12.24 14.39 -4.29
CA GLY A 231 12.51 14.70 -2.87
C GLY A 231 11.31 15.21 -2.07
N ALA A 232 10.16 15.47 -2.71
CA ALA A 232 8.92 15.86 -2.05
C ALA A 232 8.00 14.64 -1.80
N PRO A 233 7.13 14.67 -0.77
CA PRO A 233 6.13 13.64 -0.58
C PRO A 233 5.20 13.50 -1.79
N VAL A 234 4.81 12.28 -2.12
CA VAL A 234 3.87 12.02 -3.23
C VAL A 234 2.40 12.25 -2.83
N LEU A 235 2.11 12.38 -1.53
CA LEU A 235 0.79 12.65 -0.99
C LEU A 235 0.81 13.84 -0.03
N ASP A 236 -0.25 14.63 -0.11
CA ASP A 236 -0.61 15.65 0.88
C ASP A 236 -2.10 15.47 1.23
N PRO A 237 -2.43 14.84 2.38
CA PRO A 237 -3.82 14.61 2.77
C PRO A 237 -4.60 15.91 2.94
N LEU A 238 -5.66 16.11 2.14
CA LEU A 238 -6.49 17.31 2.22
C LEU A 238 -7.60 17.14 3.26
N VAL A 239 -7.83 18.19 4.05
CA VAL A 239 -8.97 18.22 4.97
C VAL A 239 -10.26 18.27 4.16
N TRP A 240 -11.18 17.38 4.48
CA TRP A 240 -12.55 17.40 3.96
C TRP A 240 -13.49 17.33 5.15
N VAL A 241 -14.43 18.27 5.27
CA VAL A 241 -15.40 18.28 6.35
C VAL A 241 -16.63 17.50 5.90
N PRO A 242 -16.93 16.33 6.49
CA PRO A 242 -18.16 15.61 6.14
C PRO A 242 -19.38 16.48 6.41
N ASP A 243 -20.37 16.39 5.51
CA ASP A 243 -21.66 17.08 5.60
C ASP A 243 -21.60 18.63 5.54
N ASP A 244 -20.48 19.22 5.11
CA ASP A 244 -20.43 20.65 4.76
C ASP A 244 -21.28 20.90 3.50
N PRO A 245 -22.36 21.70 3.58
CA PRO A 245 -23.18 22.02 2.42
C PRO A 245 -22.43 22.74 1.30
N ALA A 246 -21.29 23.38 1.60
CA ALA A 246 -20.44 24.05 0.62
C ALA A 246 -19.51 23.08 -0.13
N GLU A 247 -19.21 21.91 0.43
CA GLU A 247 -18.31 20.89 -0.13
C GLU A 247 -18.99 19.51 -0.14
N PRO A 248 -20.04 19.31 -0.96
CA PRO A 248 -20.70 18.02 -1.08
C PRO A 248 -19.76 16.98 -1.68
N TRP A 249 -19.99 15.70 -1.33
CA TRP A 249 -19.29 14.59 -1.97
C TRP A 249 -19.54 14.60 -3.48
N PRO A 250 -18.49 14.50 -4.32
CA PRO A 250 -18.64 14.53 -5.77
C PRO A 250 -19.21 13.20 -6.30
N ASP A 251 -19.65 13.24 -7.56
CA ASP A 251 -20.15 12.06 -8.27
C ASP A 251 -19.02 11.22 -8.88
N GLU A 252 -17.83 11.81 -9.10
CA GLU A 252 -16.66 11.13 -9.65
C GLU A 252 -15.54 10.97 -8.62
N TRP A 253 -14.90 9.80 -8.59
CA TRP A 253 -13.77 9.55 -7.70
C TRP A 253 -12.55 10.43 -8.01
N SER A 254 -12.32 10.77 -9.28
CA SER A 254 -11.21 11.62 -9.73
C SER A 254 -11.25 13.03 -9.14
N ASP A 255 -12.42 13.50 -8.72
CA ASP A 255 -12.60 14.82 -8.10
C ASP A 255 -12.19 14.82 -6.62
N LEU A 256 -11.97 13.65 -6.03
CA LEU A 256 -11.45 13.52 -4.67
C LEU A 256 -9.92 13.43 -4.66
N PRO A 257 -9.24 14.00 -3.66
CA PRO A 257 -7.81 13.79 -3.48
C PRO A 257 -7.53 12.30 -3.21
N ALA A 258 -6.29 11.87 -3.46
CA ALA A 258 -5.88 10.48 -3.25
C ALA A 258 -6.02 10.06 -1.77
N VAL A 259 -5.79 11.01 -0.85
CA VAL A 259 -6.04 10.83 0.59
C VAL A 259 -6.77 12.05 1.14
N ILE A 260 -7.87 11.79 1.83
CA ILE A 260 -8.69 12.77 2.53
C ILE A 260 -8.42 12.62 4.03
N ARG A 261 -8.19 13.74 4.72
CA ARG A 261 -8.17 13.84 6.18
C ARG A 261 -9.57 14.23 6.66
N LEU A 262 -10.28 13.26 7.23
CA LEU A 262 -11.64 13.44 7.75
C LEU A 262 -11.66 14.04 9.17
N ASN A 263 -10.58 13.83 9.93
CA ASN A 263 -10.42 14.39 11.26
C ASN A 263 -9.29 15.43 11.25
N PRO A 264 -9.58 16.73 11.38
CA PRO A 264 -8.55 17.78 11.44
C PRO A 264 -7.53 17.60 12.58
N ALA A 265 -7.92 16.92 13.66
CA ALA A 265 -7.05 16.61 14.80
C ALA A 265 -6.33 15.26 14.67
N ALA A 266 -6.39 14.63 13.49
CA ALA A 266 -5.72 13.37 13.23
C ALA A 266 -4.20 13.47 13.42
N GLN A 267 -3.63 12.43 14.03
CA GLN A 267 -2.18 12.22 13.99
C GLN A 267 -1.71 12.02 12.55
N PRO A 268 -0.42 12.19 12.23
CA PRO A 268 0.07 12.11 10.85
C PRO A 268 -0.38 10.84 10.11
N PHE A 269 -0.66 10.98 8.81
CA PHE A 269 -1.12 9.87 7.96
C PHE A 269 -0.07 8.76 7.87
N ALA A 270 1.14 9.14 7.47
CA ALA A 270 2.27 8.22 7.40
C ALA A 270 2.72 7.80 8.80
N ALA A 271 3.28 6.60 8.92
CA ALA A 271 3.66 6.01 10.21
C ALA A 271 4.94 5.16 10.11
N TYR A 272 5.60 4.93 11.25
CA TYR A 272 6.72 3.99 11.34
C TYR A 272 6.30 2.53 11.14
N GLN A 273 5.07 2.19 11.55
CA GLN A 273 4.50 0.86 11.44
C GLN A 273 3.05 0.92 10.97
N THR A 274 2.63 -0.10 10.24
CA THR A 274 1.24 -0.26 9.80
C THR A 274 0.62 -1.50 10.43
N LEU A 275 -0.67 -1.40 10.72
CA LEU A 275 -1.54 -2.53 11.02
C LEU A 275 -2.70 -2.50 10.04
N SER A 276 -3.00 -3.61 9.37
CA SER A 276 -4.23 -3.76 8.59
C SER A 276 -5.11 -4.86 9.17
N MET A 277 -6.36 -4.50 9.46
CA MET A 277 -7.39 -5.44 9.92
C MET A 277 -8.20 -5.90 8.71
N LEU A 278 -7.88 -7.08 8.21
CA LEU A 278 -8.36 -7.57 6.92
C LEU A 278 -9.09 -8.91 7.07
N PRO A 279 -10.12 -9.18 6.25
CA PRO A 279 -10.71 -10.51 6.17
C PRO A 279 -9.68 -11.58 5.76
N LYS A 280 -9.80 -12.81 6.28
CA LYS A 280 -8.86 -13.92 6.00
C LYS A 280 -8.64 -14.21 4.50
N ARG A 281 -9.59 -13.88 3.63
CA ARG A 281 -9.47 -14.03 2.18
C ARG A 281 -8.28 -13.25 1.57
N TYR A 282 -7.81 -12.20 2.24
CA TYR A 282 -6.67 -11.39 1.78
C TYR A 282 -5.30 -12.01 2.09
N ILE A 283 -5.21 -13.16 2.76
CA ILE A 283 -3.92 -13.76 3.12
C ILE A 283 -2.99 -13.99 1.91
N GLY A 284 -3.56 -14.36 0.75
CA GLY A 284 -2.79 -14.53 -0.48
C GLY A 284 -2.29 -13.20 -1.05
N ILE A 285 -3.10 -12.15 -0.93
CA ILE A 285 -2.73 -10.78 -1.34
C ILE A 285 -1.62 -10.26 -0.44
N GLU A 286 -1.74 -10.39 0.89
CA GLU A 286 -0.71 -9.93 1.82
C GLU A 286 0.62 -10.69 1.70
N HIS A 287 0.58 -11.96 1.29
CA HIS A 287 1.80 -12.69 0.96
C HIS A 287 2.44 -12.14 -0.33
N ALA A 288 1.65 -11.86 -1.36
CA ALA A 288 2.13 -11.23 -2.58
C ALA A 288 2.71 -9.82 -2.32
N VAL A 289 2.08 -9.03 -1.45
CA VAL A 289 2.60 -7.72 -1.00
C VAL A 289 4.00 -7.86 -0.42
N ARG A 290 4.23 -8.81 0.48
CA ARG A 290 5.56 -9.04 1.07
C ARG A 290 6.61 -9.37 0.00
N VAL A 291 6.28 -10.27 -0.92
CA VAL A 291 7.18 -10.59 -2.05
C VAL A 291 7.48 -9.35 -2.88
N ILE A 292 6.49 -8.52 -3.20
CA ILE A 292 6.70 -7.28 -3.95
C ILE A 292 7.63 -6.33 -3.20
N LEU A 293 7.36 -6.08 -1.91
CA LEU A 293 8.15 -5.14 -1.09
C LEU A 293 9.61 -5.59 -0.91
N GLU A 294 9.88 -6.89 -0.88
CA GLU A 294 11.24 -7.45 -0.78
C GLU A 294 12.03 -7.32 -2.09
N HIS A 295 11.37 -7.06 -3.22
CA HIS A 295 12.00 -6.83 -4.52
C HIS A 295 12.07 -5.34 -4.88
N LEU A 296 11.80 -4.43 -3.96
CA LEU A 296 11.90 -2.98 -4.21
C LEU A 296 13.27 -2.44 -3.82
N ASP A 297 13.90 -1.75 -4.77
CA ASP A 297 15.05 -0.88 -4.51
C ASP A 297 14.55 0.49 -4.04
N LEU A 298 14.45 0.64 -2.72
CA LEU A 298 13.98 1.86 -2.08
C LEU A 298 15.11 2.89 -1.97
N ASP A 299 14.73 4.17 -1.99
CA ASP A 299 15.66 5.27 -1.80
C ASP A 299 16.31 5.19 -0.40
N GLU A 300 17.60 4.90 -0.37
CA GLU A 300 18.39 4.70 0.86
C GLU A 300 18.34 5.93 1.77
N ASP A 301 18.31 7.13 1.20
CA ASP A 301 18.27 8.38 1.98
C ASP A 301 16.89 8.56 2.64
N VAL A 302 15.80 8.13 1.98
CA VAL A 302 14.47 8.08 2.61
C VAL A 302 14.44 7.08 3.76
N VAL A 303 14.99 5.88 3.56
CA VAL A 303 15.07 4.84 4.61
C VAL A 303 15.88 5.35 5.81
N ALA A 304 17.09 5.84 5.57
CA ALA A 304 17.98 6.35 6.61
C ALA A 304 17.34 7.50 7.37
N ARG A 305 16.63 8.40 6.67
CA ARG A 305 15.92 9.49 7.30
C ARG A 305 14.79 9.01 8.20
N THR A 306 13.95 8.08 7.73
CA THR A 306 12.86 7.51 8.54
C THR A 306 13.39 6.78 9.77
N VAL A 307 14.51 6.07 9.67
CA VAL A 307 15.15 5.42 10.82
C VAL A 307 15.66 6.45 11.82
N ALA A 308 16.31 7.52 11.35
CA ALA A 308 16.78 8.60 12.21
C ALA A 308 15.63 9.33 12.94
N ASP A 309 14.55 9.64 12.23
CA ASP A 309 13.34 10.24 12.81
C ASP A 309 12.72 9.28 13.85
N GLY A 310 12.70 7.97 13.56
CA GLY A 310 12.25 6.93 14.48
C GLY A 310 13.04 6.91 15.79
N VAL A 311 14.38 6.97 15.71
CA VAL A 311 15.24 7.05 16.91
C VAL A 311 14.90 8.28 17.75
N ALA A 312 14.66 9.44 17.11
CA ALA A 312 14.28 10.66 17.81
C ALA A 312 12.91 10.54 18.51
N ASP A 313 12.00 9.74 17.95
CA ASP A 313 10.69 9.42 18.52
C ASP A 313 10.68 8.21 19.47
N GLY A 314 11.84 7.59 19.73
CA GLY A 314 11.93 6.39 20.60
C GLY A 314 11.37 5.12 19.96
N VAL A 315 11.35 5.04 18.63
CA VAL A 315 10.88 3.90 17.83
C VAL A 315 12.06 3.22 17.14
N THR A 316 12.22 1.92 17.36
CA THR A 316 13.09 1.10 16.51
C THR A 316 12.38 0.81 15.20
N VAL A 317 12.89 1.37 14.10
CA VAL A 317 12.35 1.19 12.76
C VAL A 317 13.21 0.16 12.03
N PRO A 318 12.66 -1.00 11.61
CA PRO A 318 13.37 -1.95 10.78
C PRO A 318 13.77 -1.36 9.42
N ASP A 319 14.95 -1.69 8.90
CA ASP A 319 15.39 -1.25 7.57
C ASP A 319 14.49 -1.85 6.47
N LEU A 320 14.17 -3.14 6.60
CA LEU A 320 13.26 -3.83 5.71
C LEU A 320 11.83 -3.32 5.90
N VAL A 321 11.29 -2.70 4.86
CA VAL A 321 9.94 -2.14 4.87
C VAL A 321 8.87 -3.21 5.12
N SER A 322 9.05 -4.44 4.60
CA SER A 322 8.12 -5.56 4.84
C SER A 322 7.99 -5.94 6.33
N GLU A 323 9.01 -5.67 7.15
CA GLU A 323 8.98 -5.90 8.61
C GLU A 323 8.21 -4.82 9.38
N ARG A 324 7.84 -3.71 8.72
CA ARG A 324 7.03 -2.64 9.30
C ARG A 324 5.53 -2.91 9.22
N LEU A 325 5.13 -3.95 8.48
CA LEU A 325 3.74 -4.35 8.25
C LEU A 325 3.27 -5.39 9.27
N SER A 326 2.12 -5.12 9.89
CA SER A 326 1.39 -6.05 10.73
C SER A 326 -0.03 -6.29 10.19
N HIS A 327 -0.55 -7.50 10.37
CA HIS A 327 -1.89 -7.86 9.93
C HIS A 327 -2.68 -8.51 11.07
N LEU A 328 -3.96 -8.16 11.15
CA LEU A 328 -4.95 -8.92 11.91
C LEU A 328 -5.95 -9.51 10.93
N LEU A 329 -5.96 -10.84 10.80
CA LEU A 329 -6.86 -11.54 9.89
C LEU A 329 -8.16 -11.93 10.59
N LEU A 330 -9.26 -11.29 10.19
CA LEU A 330 -10.58 -11.44 10.76
C LEU A 330 -11.32 -12.64 10.16
N ASP A 331 -12.03 -13.38 11.02
CA ASP A 331 -13.02 -14.37 10.60
C ASP A 331 -14.22 -13.69 9.95
N GLY A 332 -14.69 -14.23 8.82
CA GLY A 332 -15.77 -13.63 8.05
C GLY A 332 -15.38 -13.42 6.58
N SER A 333 -16.36 -13.62 5.70
CA SER A 333 -16.20 -13.67 4.25
C SER A 333 -16.01 -12.33 3.61
#